data_AF-A0A953XF91-F1
#
_entry.id   AF-A0A953XF91-F1
#
_cell.length_a   1.000
_cell.length_b   1.000
_cell.length_c   1.000
_cell.angle_alpha   90.00
_cell.angle_beta   90.00
_cell.angle_gamma   90.00
#
_symmetry.space_group_name_H-M   'P 1'
#
loop_
_entity.id
_entity.type
_entity.pdbx_description
1 polymer ?
#
loop_
_entity_poly.entity_id
_entity_poly.type
_entity_poly.pdbx_seq_one_letter_code
_entity_poly.pdbx_strand_id
1 'polypeptide(L)'
;MPAVEETVRQVAETANQKYKYGFVTDIEQERAPKGLSEDTVRFISAKKGEPEWLLEWRLQAYRAWLAMPEPHWARLRFNEIDYQDSYYYAAPKAKGDGPASLDEVDPKLLETYEKLGIPLA
;
A
#
# COMPACT_ATOMS: atom_id res chain seq x y z
N MET A 1 -38.82 11.45 18.85
CA MET A 1 -38.34 10.16 19.37
C MET A 1 -36.90 10.37 19.79
N PRO A 2 -36.58 10.37 21.08
CA PRO A 2 -35.20 10.49 21.51
C PRO A 2 -34.51 9.18 21.11
N ALA A 3 -33.42 9.25 20.36
CA ALA A 3 -32.49 8.14 20.37
C ALA A 3 -32.17 7.88 21.85
N VAL A 4 -32.44 6.65 22.31
CA VAL A 4 -32.31 6.26 23.72
C VAL A 4 -30.90 6.67 24.16
N GLU A 5 -30.78 7.43 25.24
CA GLU A 5 -29.51 7.98 25.74
C GLU A 5 -28.41 6.91 25.85
N GLU A 6 -28.84 5.68 26.14
CA GLU A 6 -28.06 4.45 26.11
C GLU A 6 -27.44 4.14 24.74
N THR A 7 -28.18 4.30 23.64
CA THR A 7 -27.66 4.11 22.27
C THR A 7 -26.60 5.15 21.93
N VAL A 8 -26.78 6.41 22.35
CA VAL A 8 -25.79 7.48 22.13
C VAL A 8 -24.50 7.17 22.88
N ARG A 9 -24.62 6.70 24.13
CA ARG A 9 -23.48 6.28 24.94
C ARG A 9 -22.76 5.06 24.37
N GLN A 10 -23.50 4.04 23.94
CA GLN A 10 -22.94 2.82 23.36
C GLN A 10 -22.22 3.11 22.04
N VAL A 11 -22.76 3.99 21.20
CA VAL A 11 -22.09 4.42 19.95
C VAL A 11 -20.84 5.23 20.28
N ALA A 12 -20.85 6.12 21.28
CA ALA A 12 -19.66 6.86 21.69
C ALA A 12 -18.55 5.96 22.26
N GLU A 13 -18.91 4.96 23.08
CA GLU A 13 -17.98 3.97 23.61
C GLU A 13 -17.38 3.09 22.49
N THR A 14 -18.19 2.70 21.51
CA THR A 14 -17.74 1.88 20.36
C THR A 14 -16.93 2.69 19.34
N ALA A 15 -17.33 3.93 19.05
CA ALA A 15 -16.64 4.80 18.09
C ALA A 15 -15.26 5.25 18.60
N ASN A 16 -15.08 5.36 19.91
CA ASN A 16 -13.79 5.65 20.52
C ASN A 16 -12.84 4.44 20.61
N GLN A 17 -13.32 3.23 20.31
CA GLN A 17 -12.44 2.08 20.17
C GLN A 17 -11.64 2.23 18.88
N LYS A 18 -10.39 2.69 19.00
CA LYS A 18 -9.45 2.70 17.87
C LYS A 18 -9.31 1.29 17.32
N TYR A 19 -9.39 1.15 16.01
CA TYR A 19 -9.21 -0.12 15.32
C TYR A 19 -7.88 -0.75 15.74
N LYS A 20 -7.94 -1.89 16.45
CA LYS A 20 -6.79 -2.55 17.07
C LYS A 20 -5.65 -2.86 16.09
N TYR A 21 -5.97 -3.05 14.81
CA TYR A 21 -5.02 -3.39 13.75
C TYR A 21 -4.71 -2.22 12.81
N GLY A 22 -5.04 -0.98 13.20
CA GLY A 22 -4.77 0.23 12.44
C GLY A 22 -3.42 0.88 12.76
N PHE A 23 -2.42 0.09 13.15
CA PHE A 23 -1.08 0.61 13.45
C PHE A 23 -0.23 0.71 12.17
N VAL A 24 0.68 1.68 12.14
CA VAL A 24 1.62 1.90 11.04
C VAL A 24 3.02 1.60 11.55
N THR A 25 3.81 0.89 10.75
CA THR A 25 5.23 0.65 11.04
C THR A 25 6.06 1.43 10.04
N ASP A 26 6.77 2.45 10.53
CA ASP A 26 7.68 3.24 9.70
C ASP A 26 8.99 2.47 9.48
N ILE A 27 9.04 1.73 8.38
CA ILE A 27 10.24 1.02 7.91
C ILE A 27 10.84 1.80 6.75
N GLU A 28 12.17 1.77 6.64
CA GLU A 28 12.86 2.37 5.50
C GLU A 28 12.49 1.62 4.20
N GLN A 29 12.00 2.35 3.21
CA GLN A 29 11.50 1.81 1.96
C GLN A 29 12.23 2.41 0.76
N GLU A 30 12.49 1.58 -0.25
CA GLU A 30 12.80 2.06 -1.59
C GLU A 30 11.48 2.31 -2.33
N ARG A 31 11.37 3.46 -2.99
CA ARG A 31 10.19 3.84 -3.77
C ARG A 31 10.60 4.14 -5.20
N ALA A 32 9.74 3.81 -6.15
CA ALA A 32 9.88 4.33 -7.51
C ALA A 32 9.75 5.87 -7.51
N PRO A 33 10.17 6.55 -8.59
CA PRO A 33 9.77 7.93 -8.82
C PRO A 33 8.25 8.10 -8.73
N LYS A 34 7.79 9.28 -8.33
CA LYS A 34 6.37 9.61 -8.37
C LYS A 34 5.89 9.61 -9.82
N GLY A 35 4.68 9.09 -10.00
CA GLY A 35 3.92 9.17 -11.23
C GLY A 35 4.00 7.95 -12.13
N LEU A 36 3.01 7.85 -13.00
CA LEU A 36 2.84 6.73 -13.92
C LEU A 36 3.41 7.08 -15.29
N SER A 37 4.49 6.39 -15.66
CA SER A 37 5.20 6.51 -16.94
C SER A 37 5.68 5.15 -17.42
N GLU A 38 6.12 5.05 -18.69
CA GLU A 38 6.82 3.84 -19.17
C GLU A 38 8.07 3.53 -18.32
N ASP A 39 8.78 4.55 -17.86
CA ASP A 39 9.97 4.37 -17.00
C ASP A 39 9.61 3.77 -15.65
N THR A 40 8.48 4.18 -15.06
CA THR A 40 7.94 3.57 -13.84
C THR A 40 7.61 2.09 -14.08
N VAL A 41 7.00 1.75 -15.22
CA VAL A 41 6.69 0.35 -15.59
C VAL A 41 7.97 -0.47 -15.75
N ARG A 42 8.97 0.05 -16.47
CA ARG A 42 10.28 -0.58 -16.66
C ARG A 42 11.03 -0.77 -15.34
N PHE A 43 11.01 0.24 -14.48
CA PHE A 43 11.60 0.18 -13.14
C PHE A 43 11.00 -0.97 -12.31
N ILE A 44 9.66 -1.08 -12.29
CA ILE A 44 8.96 -2.13 -11.54
C ILE A 44 9.29 -3.52 -12.11
N SER A 45 9.26 -3.67 -13.43
CA SER A 45 9.57 -4.92 -14.11
C SER A 45 11.00 -5.39 -13.80
N ALA A 46 11.97 -4.47 -13.86
CA ALA A 46 13.37 -4.76 -13.53
C ALA A 46 13.54 -5.14 -12.06
N LYS A 47 12.88 -4.41 -11.14
CA LYS A 47 12.92 -4.72 -9.70
C LYS A 47 12.33 -6.07 -9.35
N LYS A 48 11.36 -6.55 -10.11
CA LYS A 48 10.72 -7.86 -9.90
C LYS A 48 11.37 -9.00 -10.68
N GLY A 49 12.38 -8.73 -11.51
CA GLY A 49 13.01 -9.74 -12.36
C GLY A 49 12.01 -10.36 -13.34
N GLU A 50 11.07 -9.57 -13.85
CA GLU A 50 10.05 -10.06 -14.77
C GLU A 50 10.66 -10.42 -16.13
N PRO A 51 10.15 -11.47 -16.80
CA PRO A 51 10.60 -11.82 -18.15
C PRO A 51 10.17 -10.76 -19.18
N GLU A 52 10.93 -10.65 -20.28
CA GLU A 52 10.74 -9.59 -21.30
C GLU A 52 9.31 -9.52 -21.86
N TRP A 53 8.68 -10.67 -22.10
CA TRP A 53 7.31 -10.71 -22.62
C TRP A 53 6.30 -10.04 -21.68
N LEU A 54 6.54 -10.10 -20.36
CA LEU A 54 5.67 -9.49 -19.37
C LEU A 54 5.87 -7.98 -19.31
N LEU A 55 7.11 -7.52 -19.47
CA LEU A 55 7.41 -6.09 -19.62
C LEU A 55 6.68 -5.51 -20.83
N GLU A 56 6.83 -6.14 -21.99
CA GLU A 56 6.17 -5.68 -23.23
C GLU A 56 4.65 -5.69 -23.10
N TRP A 57 4.08 -6.71 -22.46
CA TRP A 57 2.65 -6.75 -22.17
C TRP A 57 2.19 -5.59 -21.28
N ARG A 58 2.95 -5.26 -20.22
CA ARG A 58 2.65 -4.11 -19.35
C ARG A 58 2.76 -2.78 -20.09
N LEU A 59 3.76 -2.61 -20.94
CA LEU A 59 3.94 -1.41 -21.75
C LEU A 59 2.81 -1.24 -22.77
N GLN A 60 2.38 -2.33 -23.40
CA GLN A 60 1.21 -2.32 -24.28
C GLN A 60 -0.05 -1.89 -23.52
N ALA A 61 -0.27 -2.43 -22.32
CA ALA A 61 -1.41 -2.06 -21.47
C ALA A 61 -1.37 -0.57 -21.07
N TYR A 62 -0.19 -0.05 -20.72
CA TYR A 62 -0.01 1.38 -20.41
C TYR A 62 -0.35 2.28 -21.61
N ARG A 63 0.15 1.95 -22.80
CA ARG A 63 -0.16 2.70 -24.03
C ARG A 63 -1.64 2.64 -24.39
N ALA A 64 -2.26 1.47 -24.22
CA ALA A 64 -3.70 1.32 -24.43
C ALA A 64 -4.50 2.18 -23.44
N TRP A 65 -4.12 2.18 -22.17
CA TRP A 65 -4.76 2.98 -21.12
C TRP A 65 -4.67 4.48 -21.40
N LEU A 66 -3.52 4.99 -21.88
CA LEU A 66 -3.39 6.40 -22.27
C LEU A 66 -4.37 6.85 -23.36
N ALA A 67 -4.83 5.94 -24.20
CA ALA A 67 -5.80 6.22 -25.26
C ALA A 67 -7.26 6.03 -24.80
N MET A 68 -7.50 5.53 -23.59
CA MET A 68 -8.85 5.30 -23.05
C MET A 68 -9.40 6.59 -22.42
N PRO A 69 -10.64 6.99 -22.74
CA PRO A 69 -11.31 8.05 -22.01
C PRO A 69 -11.73 7.56 -20.61
N GLU A 70 -11.69 8.45 -19.62
CA GLU A 70 -12.22 8.15 -18.29
C GLU A 70 -13.74 7.93 -18.35
N PRO A 71 -14.27 6.81 -17.81
CA PRO A 71 -15.70 6.53 -17.86
C PRO A 71 -16.50 7.34 -16.83
N HIS A 72 -17.47 8.13 -17.30
CA HIS A 72 -18.39 8.92 -16.43
C HIS A 72 -19.85 8.45 -16.46
N TRP A 73 -20.11 7.21 -16.90
CA TRP A 73 -21.49 6.69 -16.99
C TRP A 73 -22.15 6.48 -15.61
N ALA A 74 -21.37 6.36 -14.55
CA ALA A 74 -21.87 6.25 -13.18
C ALA A 74 -22.15 7.64 -12.59
N ARG A 75 -23.22 7.78 -11.80
CA ARG A 75 -23.55 9.02 -11.07
C ARG A 75 -22.68 9.20 -9.82
N LEU A 76 -21.37 9.16 -10.00
CA LEU A 76 -20.40 9.37 -8.95
C LEU A 76 -19.91 10.82 -8.98
N ARG A 77 -19.65 11.40 -7.81
CA ARG A 77 -18.95 12.68 -7.66
C ARG A 77 -17.69 12.41 -6.86
N PHE A 78 -16.55 12.47 -7.54
CA PHE A 78 -15.22 12.35 -6.96
C PHE A 78 -14.30 13.35 -7.66
N ASN A 79 -13.21 13.70 -7.00
CA ASN A 79 -12.18 14.54 -7.60
C ASN A 79 -11.40 13.71 -8.61
N GLU A 80 -10.95 14.34 -9.69
CA GLU A 80 -10.08 13.70 -10.69
C GLU A 80 -8.84 13.08 -10.02
N ILE A 81 -8.45 11.91 -10.51
CA ILE A 81 -7.29 11.20 -9.98
C ILE A 81 -6.03 11.76 -10.62
N ASP A 82 -5.15 12.36 -9.81
CA ASP A 82 -3.80 12.70 -10.26
C ASP A 82 -2.91 11.44 -10.26
N TYR A 83 -2.83 10.79 -11.43
CA TYR A 83 -1.97 9.63 -11.65
C TYR A 83 -0.47 9.95 -11.58
N GLN A 84 -0.08 11.22 -11.48
CA GLN A 84 1.32 11.63 -11.36
C GLN A 84 1.74 11.87 -9.90
N ASP A 85 0.80 12.09 -8.98
CA ASP A 85 1.09 12.26 -7.55
C ASP A 85 1.01 10.97 -6.72
N SER A 86 1.34 9.83 -7.33
CA SER A 86 1.32 8.52 -6.67
C SER A 86 2.64 7.76 -6.80
N TYR A 87 2.98 6.99 -5.77
CA TYR A 87 4.07 6.02 -5.82
C TYR A 87 3.53 4.65 -6.25
N TYR A 88 3.92 4.19 -7.44
CA TYR A 88 3.44 2.91 -7.99
C TYR A 88 4.25 1.70 -7.54
N TYR A 89 5.32 1.92 -6.78
CA TYR A 89 6.12 0.89 -6.16
C TYR A 89 6.74 1.40 -4.87
N ALA A 90 6.58 0.61 -3.81
CA ALA A 90 7.28 0.76 -2.56
C ALA A 90 7.60 -0.64 -2.03
N ALA A 91 8.86 -0.87 -1.68
CA ALA A 91 9.29 -2.10 -1.04
C ALA A 91 10.18 -1.76 0.16
N PRO A 92 10.11 -2.50 1.28
CA PRO A 92 11.09 -2.38 2.36
C PRO A 92 12.49 -2.59 1.79
N LYS A 93 13.47 -1.80 2.25
CA LYS A 93 14.87 -2.05 1.86
C LYS A 93 15.30 -3.42 2.40
N ALA A 94 15.70 -4.31 1.51
CA ALA A 94 16.27 -5.58 1.91
C ALA A 94 17.62 -5.32 2.60
N LYS A 95 17.74 -5.69 3.89
CA LYS A 95 19.03 -5.82 4.55
C LYS A 95 19.66 -7.16 4.10
N GLY A 96 20.11 -7.22 2.84
CA GLY A 96 20.87 -8.36 2.29
C GLY A 96 20.21 -9.73 2.42
N ASP A 97 21.03 -10.76 2.63
CA ASP A 97 20.58 -12.08 3.11
C ASP A 97 19.96 -11.85 4.49
N GLY A 98 18.71 -12.26 4.67
CA GLY A 98 17.92 -11.94 5.86
C GLY A 98 18.66 -12.23 7.18
N PRO A 99 18.19 -11.62 8.29
CA PRO A 99 18.88 -11.69 9.57
C PRO A 99 19.19 -13.15 9.94
N ALA A 100 20.47 -13.46 10.16
CA ALA A 100 20.94 -14.81 10.50
C ALA A 100 20.47 -15.22 11.91
N SER A 101 20.03 -14.24 12.71
CA SER A 101 19.50 -14.40 14.05
C SER A 101 18.43 -13.34 14.35
N LEU A 102 17.57 -13.59 15.35
CA LEU A 102 16.56 -12.63 15.81
C LEU A 102 17.17 -11.29 16.29
N ASP A 103 18.46 -11.29 16.67
CA ASP A 103 19.18 -10.10 17.12
C ASP A 103 19.56 -9.13 15.97
N GLU A 104 19.54 -9.60 14.72
CA GLU A 104 19.80 -8.78 13.54
C GLU A 104 18.52 -8.16 12.95
N VAL A 105 17.37 -8.52 13.52
CA VAL A 105 16.07 -8.02 13.09
C VAL A 105 15.88 -6.58 13.55
N ASP A 106 15.31 -5.73 12.69
CA ASP A 106 14.98 -4.36 13.05
C ASP A 106 14.01 -4.34 14.26
N PRO A 107 14.28 -3.57 15.33
CA PRO A 107 13.41 -3.50 16.50
C PRO A 107 11.95 -3.18 16.16
N LYS A 108 11.72 -2.37 15.12
CA LYS A 108 10.36 -2.05 14.66
C LYS A 108 9.63 -3.25 14.05
N LEU A 109 10.36 -4.18 13.47
CA LEU A 109 9.80 -5.41 12.94
C LEU A 109 9.39 -6.32 14.09
N LEU A 110 10.23 -6.49 15.12
CA LEU A 110 9.89 -7.27 16.32
C LEU A 110 8.63 -6.72 17.02
N GLU A 111 8.56 -5.40 17.22
CA GLU A 111 7.35 -4.73 17.74
C GLU A 111 6.11 -5.00 16.86
N THR A 112 6.30 -5.11 15.54
CA THR A 112 5.20 -5.41 14.61
C THR A 112 4.71 -6.84 14.79
N TYR A 113 5.61 -7.81 14.94
CA TYR A 113 5.24 -9.21 15.21
C TYR A 113 4.53 -9.36 16.56
N GLU A 114 4.99 -8.66 17.60
CA GLU A 114 4.30 -8.59 18.90
C GLU A 114 2.90 -7.98 18.77
N LYS A 115 2.75 -6.86 18.05
CA LYS A 115 1.45 -6.22 17.79
C LYS A 115 0.50 -7.13 17.01
N LEU A 116 1.03 -7.94 16.09
CA LEU A 116 0.27 -8.93 15.33
C LEU A 116 -0.03 -10.21 16.13
N GLY A 117 0.63 -10.43 17.27
CA GLY A 117 0.50 -11.64 18.07
C GLY A 117 1.10 -12.88 17.40
N ILE A 118 2.09 -12.69 16.50
CA ILE A 118 2.77 -13.79 15.81
C ILE A 118 3.94 -14.25 16.69
N PRO A 119 3.95 -15.50 17.20
CA PRO A 119 5.06 -16.00 17.98
C PRO A 119 6.32 -16.14 17.12
N LEU A 120 7.43 -15.58 17.60
CA LEU A 120 8.77 -15.76 17.04
C LEU A 120 9.36 -17.01 17.72
N ALA A 121 9.21 -18.17 17.07
CA ALA A 121 9.76 -19.45 17.52
C ALA A 121 11.12 -19.72 16.87
#